data_AF-A0AAW8KYY4-F1
#
_entry.id   AF-A0AAW8KYY4-F1
#
_cell.length_a   1.000
_cell.length_b   1.000
_cell.length_c   1.000
_cell.angle_alpha   90.00
_cell.angle_beta   90.00
_cell.angle_gamma   90.00
#
_symmetry.space_group_name_H-M   'P 1'
#
loop_
_entity.id
_entity.type
_entity.pdbx_description
1 polymer ?
#
loop_
_entity_poly.entity_id
_entity_poly.type
_entity_poly.pdbx_seq_one_letter_code
_entity_poly.pdbx_strand_id
1 'polypeptide(L)'
;MTDLNKLRSEFEELPEVKQWIERLIYGDNSEVYIMVDETEENNAITTWINGAWFVWKLKAKAQAVPEGFCLVPKEIPDNVVSCLENSGYHWGDMTRDHYAPIYSLMVEVASESGVLE
;
A
#
# COMPACT_ATOMS: atom_id res chain seq x y z
N MET A 1 4.28 -6.79 6.99
CA MET A 1 3.79 -7.88 6.13
C MET A 1 2.47 -7.45 5.52
N THR A 2 2.33 -7.47 4.18
CA THR A 2 1.08 -7.09 3.50
C THR A 2 -0.01 -8.11 3.87
N ASP A 3 -1.14 -7.62 4.38
CA ASP A 3 -2.30 -8.47 4.63
C ASP A 3 -2.87 -8.95 3.29
N LEU A 4 -2.63 -10.22 2.98
CA LEU A 4 -3.02 -10.82 1.70
C LEU A 4 -4.55 -10.86 1.53
N ASN A 5 -5.30 -11.05 2.61
CA ASN A 5 -6.76 -11.10 2.56
C ASN A 5 -7.34 -9.72 2.26
N LYS A 6 -6.80 -8.69 2.92
CA LYS A 6 -7.16 -7.30 2.60
C LYS A 6 -6.81 -6.95 1.15
N LEU A 7 -5.61 -7.32 0.70
CA LEU A 7 -5.15 -7.06 -0.67
C LEU A 7 -6.02 -7.76 -1.72
N ARG A 8 -6.45 -9.00 -1.43
CA ARG A 8 -7.37 -9.75 -2.27
C ARG A 8 -8.73 -9.06 -2.34
N SER A 9 -9.30 -8.70 -1.20
CA SER A 9 -10.60 -8.01 -1.15
C SER A 9 -10.59 -6.70 -1.95
N GLU A 10 -9.51 -5.92 -1.90
CA GLU A 10 -9.37 -4.69 -2.69
C GLU A 10 -9.28 -4.98 -4.20
N PHE A 11 -8.59 -6.06 -4.59
CA PHE A 11 -8.50 -6.49 -5.99
C PHE A 11 -9.85 -6.97 -6.53
N GLU A 12 -10.60 -7.76 -5.75
CA GLU A 12 -11.89 -8.34 -6.14
C GLU A 12 -12.98 -7.27 -6.33
N GLU A 13 -12.85 -6.11 -5.68
CA GLU A 13 -13.79 -4.98 -5.83
C GLU A 13 -13.55 -4.13 -7.09
N LEU A 14 -12.46 -4.34 -7.83
CA LEU A 14 -12.22 -3.63 -9.10
C LEU A 14 -13.32 -4.00 -10.11
N PRO A 15 -13.97 -3.04 -10.79
CA PRO A 15 -15.09 -3.33 -11.71
C PRO A 15 -14.77 -4.39 -12.77
N GLU A 16 -13.56 -4.36 -13.32
CA GLU A 16 -13.08 -5.28 -14.35
C GLU A 16 -12.87 -6.71 -13.83
N VAL A 17 -12.61 -6.86 -12.52
CA VAL A 17 -12.40 -8.14 -11.82
C VAL A 17 -13.73 -8.67 -11.28
N LYS A 18 -14.51 -7.80 -10.62
CA LYS A 18 -15.75 -8.13 -9.91
C LYS A 18 -16.77 -8.84 -10.79
N GLN A 19 -16.87 -8.44 -12.06
CA GLN A 19 -17.76 -9.07 -13.04
C GLN A 19 -17.43 -10.55 -13.34
N TRP A 20 -16.20 -11.00 -13.03
CA TRP A 20 -15.72 -12.35 -13.34
C TRP A 20 -15.47 -13.21 -12.11
N ILE A 21 -15.29 -12.59 -10.94
CA ILE A 21 -14.78 -13.28 -9.74
C ILE A 21 -15.72 -14.39 -9.25
N GLU A 22 -17.03 -14.22 -9.43
CA GLU A 22 -18.06 -15.20 -9.05
C GLU A 22 -17.96 -16.52 -9.84
N ARG A 23 -17.27 -16.51 -10.99
CA ARG A 23 -17.03 -17.70 -11.84
C ARG A 23 -15.78 -18.48 -11.42
N LEU A 24 -15.08 -18.02 -10.38
CA LEU A 24 -13.79 -18.53 -9.93
C LEU A 24 -13.82 -18.82 -8.43
N ILE A 25 -12.90 -19.68 -7.99
CA ILE A 25 -12.65 -20.00 -6.58
C ILE A 25 -11.22 -19.61 -6.28
N TYR A 26 -10.99 -18.83 -5.23
CA TYR A 26 -9.64 -18.55 -4.77
C TYR A 26 -9.09 -19.75 -3.97
N GLY A 27 -7.99 -20.32 -4.42
CA GLY A 27 -7.28 -21.37 -3.69
C GLY A 27 -6.33 -20.77 -2.67
N ASP A 28 -6.71 -20.72 -1.39
CA ASP A 28 -5.89 -20.09 -0.34
C ASP A 28 -4.46 -20.67 -0.26
N ASN A 29 -4.29 -21.97 -0.50
CA ASN A 29 -2.98 -22.63 -0.48
C ASN A 29 -2.10 -22.32 -1.70
N SER A 30 -2.72 -22.11 -2.86
CA SER A 30 -2.02 -21.84 -4.13
C SER A 30 -1.94 -20.35 -4.44
N GLU A 31 -2.67 -19.52 -3.68
CA GLU A 31 -2.82 -18.07 -3.85
C GLU A 31 -3.20 -17.63 -5.27
N VAL A 32 -4.00 -18.44 -5.95
CA VAL A 32 -4.48 -18.21 -7.32
C VAL A 32 -5.96 -18.53 -7.44
N TYR A 33 -6.59 -17.95 -8.46
CA TYR A 33 -7.96 -18.26 -8.83
C TYR A 33 -8.02 -19.51 -9.69
N ILE A 34 -9.01 -20.36 -9.38
CA ILE A 34 -9.27 -21.65 -10.00
C ILE A 34 -10.68 -21.59 -10.60
N MET A 35 -10.79 -22.02 -11.84
CA MET A 35 -12.07 -22.15 -12.55
C MET A 35 -13.04 -23.12 -11.85
N VAL A 36 -14.32 -22.74 -11.77
CA VAL A 36 -15.39 -23.59 -11.19
C VAL A 36 -15.74 -24.77 -12.10
N ASP A 37 -15.65 -24.59 -13.41
CA ASP A 37 -15.86 -25.62 -14.42
C ASP A 37 -14.91 -25.48 -15.61
N GLU A 38 -14.75 -26.56 -16.38
CA GLU A 38 -13.84 -26.66 -17.52
C GLU A 38 -14.43 -26.16 -18.85
N THR A 39 -14.84 -24.89 -18.86
CA THR A 39 -15.23 -24.19 -20.10
C THR A 39 -14.08 -23.36 -20.68
N GLU A 40 -14.04 -23.22 -22.00
CA GLU A 40 -13.03 -22.40 -22.69
C GLU A 40 -13.09 -20.92 -22.25
N GLU A 41 -14.29 -20.41 -22.00
CA GLU A 41 -14.50 -19.07 -21.46
C GLU A 41 -13.92 -18.92 -20.05
N ASN A 42 -14.22 -19.87 -19.13
CA ASN A 42 -13.67 -19.82 -17.77
C ASN A 42 -12.14 -19.98 -17.76
N ASN A 43 -11.56 -20.74 -18.69
CA ASN A 43 -10.11 -20.83 -18.83
C ASN A 43 -9.50 -19.47 -19.22
N ALA A 44 -10.07 -18.79 -20.22
CA ALA A 44 -9.62 -17.46 -20.62
C ALA A 44 -9.74 -16.43 -19.48
N ILE A 45 -10.89 -16.43 -18.77
CA ILE A 45 -11.14 -15.58 -17.60
C ILE A 45 -10.12 -15.87 -16.49
N THR A 46 -9.92 -17.14 -16.13
CA THR A 46 -8.99 -17.56 -15.07
C THR A 46 -7.56 -17.12 -15.38
N THR A 47 -7.13 -17.30 -16.63
CA THR A 47 -5.80 -16.89 -17.09
C THR A 47 -5.62 -15.38 -16.97
N TRP A 48 -6.61 -14.59 -17.41
CA TRP A 48 -6.57 -13.14 -17.32
C TRP A 48 -6.55 -12.66 -15.86
N ILE A 49 -7.46 -13.18 -15.03
CA ILE A 49 -7.56 -12.81 -13.60
C ILE A 49 -6.26 -13.15 -12.86
N ASN A 50 -5.67 -14.32 -13.08
CA ASN A 50 -4.41 -14.69 -12.43
C ASN A 50 -3.23 -13.82 -12.89
N GLY A 51 -3.19 -13.43 -14.16
CA GLY A 51 -2.21 -12.45 -14.65
C GLY A 51 -2.37 -11.08 -13.97
N ALA A 52 -3.60 -10.59 -13.87
CA ALA A 52 -3.91 -9.33 -13.18
C ALA A 52 -3.56 -9.40 -11.69
N TRP A 53 -3.91 -10.51 -11.02
CA TRP A 53 -3.62 -10.75 -9.61
C TRP A 53 -2.11 -10.79 -9.32
N PHE A 54 -1.33 -11.42 -10.20
CA PHE A 54 0.13 -11.42 -10.09
C PHE A 54 0.71 -10.01 -10.12
N VAL A 55 0.29 -9.19 -11.10
CA VAL A 55 0.74 -7.79 -11.23
C VAL A 55 0.29 -6.95 -10.04
N TRP A 56 -0.95 -7.15 -9.56
CA TRP A 56 -1.47 -6.48 -8.38
C TRP A 56 -0.64 -6.78 -7.12
N LYS A 57 -0.34 -8.07 -6.87
CA LYS A 57 0.54 -8.49 -5.77
C LYS A 57 1.93 -7.87 -5.87
N LEU A 58 2.52 -7.80 -7.06
CA LEU A 58 3.82 -7.15 -7.26
C LEU A 58 3.78 -5.66 -6.93
N LYS A 59 2.77 -4.93 -7.42
CA LYS A 59 2.61 -3.50 -7.11
C LYS A 59 2.39 -3.24 -5.62
N ALA A 60 1.56 -4.05 -4.97
CA ALA A 60 1.31 -3.92 -3.54
C ALA A 60 2.55 -4.21 -2.69
N LYS A 61 3.41 -5.14 -3.13
CA LYS A 61 4.71 -5.38 -2.50
C LYS A 61 5.70 -4.25 -2.74
N ALA A 62 5.71 -3.64 -3.93
CA ALA A 62 6.57 -2.49 -4.23
C ALA A 62 6.15 -1.22 -3.47
N GLN A 63 4.88 -1.09 -3.11
CA GLN A 63 4.37 -0.01 -2.26
C GLN A 63 4.43 -0.33 -0.76
N ALA A 64 4.88 -1.53 -0.38
CA ALA A 64 4.95 -1.91 1.02
C ALA A 64 6.08 -1.13 1.71
N VAL A 65 5.74 -0.52 2.84
CA VAL A 65 6.72 0.09 3.75
C VAL A 65 7.64 -1.02 4.28
N PRO A 66 8.98 -0.92 4.15
CA PRO A 66 9.88 -1.95 4.64
C PRO A 66 9.72 -2.19 6.15
N GLU A 67 10.05 -3.40 6.60
CA GLU A 67 10.01 -3.72 8.03
C GLU A 67 10.97 -2.81 8.82
N GLY A 68 10.48 -2.26 9.93
CA GLY A 68 11.22 -1.27 10.73
C GLY A 68 11.04 0.18 10.28
N PHE A 69 10.30 0.44 9.19
CA PHE A 69 10.00 1.79 8.71
C PHE A 69 8.52 2.14 8.93
N CYS A 70 8.21 3.44 8.96
CA CYS A 70 6.84 3.95 9.03
C CYS A 70 6.64 5.06 7.99
N LEU A 71 5.40 5.19 7.47
CA LEU A 71 5.03 6.33 6.64
C LEU A 71 4.75 7.52 7.54
N VAL A 72 5.39 8.64 7.19
CA VAL A 72 5.11 9.94 7.79
C VAL A 72 4.58 10.88 6.70
N PRO A 73 3.66 11.82 7.04
CA PRO A 73 3.22 12.84 6.09
C PRO A 73 4.38 13.69 5.55
N LYS A 74 4.16 14.44 4.47
CA LYS A 74 5.18 15.35 3.90
C LYS A 74 5.24 16.70 4.62
N GLU A 75 4.23 17.01 5.41
CA GLU A 75 4.15 18.22 6.23
C GLU A 75 3.96 17.83 7.70
N ILE A 76 4.47 18.65 8.63
CA ILE A 76 4.34 18.39 10.05
C ILE A 76 2.86 18.43 10.45
N PRO A 77 2.29 17.32 10.92
CA PRO A 77 0.89 17.28 11.32
C PRO A 77 0.65 18.04 12.62
N ASP A 78 -0.54 18.64 12.78
CA ASP A 78 -0.88 19.46 13.95
C ASP A 78 -0.72 18.72 15.27
N ASN A 79 -1.09 17.44 15.33
CA ASN A 79 -0.93 16.63 16.54
C ASN A 79 0.54 16.40 16.91
N VAL A 80 1.46 16.34 15.95
CA VAL A 80 2.90 16.28 16.22
C VAL A 80 3.38 17.59 16.82
N VAL A 81 2.93 18.73 16.27
CA VAL A 81 3.24 20.05 16.83
C VAL A 81 2.72 20.18 18.26
N SER A 82 1.46 19.81 18.51
CA SER A 82 0.89 19.81 19.85
C SER A 82 1.67 18.92 20.82
N CYS A 83 2.13 17.74 20.40
CA CYS A 83 2.99 16.89 21.23
C CYS A 83 4.33 17.58 21.55
N LEU A 84 4.95 18.25 20.58
CA LEU A 84 6.22 18.95 20.77
C LEU A 84 6.07 20.14 21.72
N GLU A 85 5.02 20.94 21.56
CA GLU A 85 4.69 22.09 22.41
C GLU A 85 4.46 21.70 23.88
N ASN A 86 3.91 20.50 24.11
CA ASN A 86 3.68 19.96 25.46
C ASN A 86 4.82 19.09 25.99
N SER A 87 5.95 19.03 25.27
CA SER A 87 7.12 18.24 25.66
C SER A 87 8.27 19.11 26.20
N GLY A 88 9.36 18.48 26.64
CA GLY A 88 10.61 19.20 26.97
C GLY A 88 11.34 19.79 25.75
N TYR A 89 10.83 19.55 24.53
CA TYR A 89 11.41 20.01 23.27
C TYR A 89 10.63 21.19 22.65
N HIS A 90 9.76 21.84 23.42
CA HIS A 90 8.98 22.98 22.93
C HIS A 90 9.87 24.20 22.64
N TRP A 91 9.43 25.02 21.69
CA TRP A 91 10.06 26.30 21.34
C TRP A 91 9.04 27.45 21.36
N GLY A 92 8.11 27.39 22.33
CA GLY A 92 7.00 28.33 22.46
C GLY A 92 6.11 28.36 21.21
N ASP A 93 5.56 29.53 20.88
CA ASP A 93 4.69 29.75 19.71
C ASP A 93 5.39 29.46 18.36
N MET A 94 6.72 29.34 18.37
CA MET A 94 7.55 29.07 17.18
C MET A 94 7.90 27.60 17.02
N THR A 95 7.29 26.68 17.79
CA THR A 95 7.62 25.25 17.77
C THR A 95 7.53 24.65 16.37
N ARG A 96 6.45 24.91 15.62
CA ARG A 96 6.32 24.44 14.24
C ARG A 96 7.45 24.95 13.35
N ASP A 97 7.70 26.26 13.37
CA ASP A 97 8.70 26.91 12.52
C ASP A 97 10.11 26.43 12.83
N HIS A 98 10.41 26.13 14.10
CA HIS A 98 11.68 25.57 14.52
C HIS A 98 11.96 24.20 13.89
N TYR A 99 10.93 23.33 13.82
CA TYR A 99 11.07 21.97 13.31
C TYR A 99 10.83 21.83 11.80
N ALA A 100 10.19 22.81 11.15
CA ALA A 100 9.89 22.78 9.72
C ALA A 100 11.11 22.46 8.84
N PRO A 101 12.29 23.10 9.02
CA PRO A 101 13.46 22.80 8.20
C PRO A 101 13.96 21.36 8.35
N ILE A 102 13.92 20.80 9.56
CA ILE A 102 14.34 19.41 9.81
C ILE A 102 13.38 18.44 9.10
N TYR A 103 12.07 18.71 9.19
CA TYR A 103 11.06 17.90 8.53
C TYR A 103 11.20 17.95 7.00
N SER A 104 11.41 19.15 6.44
CA SER A 104 11.66 19.33 5.02
C SER A 104 12.89 18.54 4.55
N LEU A 105 13.99 18.58 5.30
CA LEU A 105 15.19 17.81 4.98
C LEU A 105 14.94 16.29 5.00
N MET A 106 14.21 15.78 6.01
CA MET A 106 13.84 14.36 6.06
C MET A 106 13.01 13.94 4.85
N VAL A 107 12.06 14.78 4.41
CA VAL A 107 11.21 14.51 3.25
C VAL A 107 12.01 14.55 1.94
N GLU A 108 12.93 15.50 1.80
CA GLU A 108 13.83 15.62 0.65
C GLU A 108 14.68 14.35 0.49
N VAL A 109 15.41 13.97 1.54
CA VAL A 109 16.27 12.77 1.53
C VAL A 109 15.46 11.49 1.28
N ALA A 110 14.27 11.37 1.89
CA ALA A 110 13.39 10.23 1.66
C ALA A 110 12.88 10.16 0.20
N SER A 111 12.68 11.30 -0.46
CA SER A 111 12.21 11.37 -1.85
C SER A 111 13.30 10.99 -2.85
N GLU A 112 14.57 11.28 -2.54
CA GLU A 112 15.72 10.90 -3.38
C GLU A 112 16.05 9.40 -3.29
N SER A 113 15.71 8.75 -2.17
CA SER A 113 16.00 7.34 -1.91
C SER A 113 15.21 6.37 -2.81
N GLY A 114 14.23 6.86 -3.57
CA GLY A 114 13.48 6.07 -4.57
C GLY A 114 14.04 6.14 -6.00
N VAL A 115 15.18 6.81 -6.21
CA VAL A 115 15.78 7.05 -7.56
C VAL A 115 16.92 6.07 -7.88
N LEU A 116 17.32 5.23 -6.93
CA LEU A 116 18.38 4.23 -7.10
C LEU A 116 17.82 2.80 -7.05
N GLU A 117 17.14 2.39 -8.12
CA GLU A 117 17.08 0.98 -8.56
C GLU A 117 17.23 0.90 -10.09
#